data_AF-A0A9N9KZW4-F1
#
_entry.id   AF-A0A9N9KZW4-F1
#
_cell.length_a   1.000
_cell.length_b   1.000
_cell.length_c   1.000
_cell.angle_alpha   90.00
_cell.angle_beta   90.00
_cell.angle_gamma   90.00
#
_symmetry.space_group_name_H-M   'P 1'
#
loop_
_entity.id
_entity.type
_entity.pdbx_description
1 polymer ?
#
loop_
_entity_poly.entity_id
_entity_poly.type
_entity_poly.pdbx_seq_one_letter_code
_entity_poly.pdbx_strand_id
1 'polypeptide(L)'
;MGSSARKKKEKKKDFQKTKLKVGKAKQKADNFTDTSFKSKSITVNQQSLTTTAPSSFSQFSHYVSLASSSKSDTQRKDALSYLTTQLSSQPVNASMPLPTAILLPKLIPLILDGSPAVRTQLLKFLRLLPPAEVGDRAEQSLLYTRAGMTHLSAPIRVDALALLEWLLEVAQEDIVTCPGGWVKTLKSFMSMMGWASSSGSTKWTSASRASFGKAGKAFPRQIVMLAKFLRAGLVEESPESLTSTSNTLFPLCDVEVHMIPARSNAFAHLDLFGSSRDEEGEMYIDREDRQRVFATKFQPAVMEGLENVKKEAGEAGRAAAILSKALREGMVDYSGIDDTQ
;
A
#
# COMPACT_ATOMS: atom_id res chain seq x y z
N MET A 1 -13.42 90.24 30.93
CA MET A 1 -12.37 89.33 31.44
C MET A 1 -13.01 88.03 31.92
N GLY A 2 -13.13 87.00 31.08
CA GLY A 2 -13.70 85.72 31.50
C GLY A 2 -13.55 84.66 30.42
N SER A 3 -12.59 83.74 30.58
CA SER A 3 -12.46 82.61 29.65
C SER A 3 -13.67 81.70 29.79
N SER A 4 -14.30 81.35 28.65
CA SER A 4 -15.56 80.60 28.61
C SER A 4 -15.44 79.27 29.36
N ALA A 5 -16.50 78.89 30.08
CA ALA A 5 -16.55 77.66 30.89
C ALA A 5 -16.24 76.39 30.07
N ARG A 6 -16.46 76.41 28.74
CA ARG A 6 -16.04 75.36 27.81
C ARG A 6 -14.52 75.20 27.75
N LYS A 7 -13.77 76.30 27.61
CA LYS A 7 -12.30 76.29 27.54
C LYS A 7 -11.67 75.81 28.86
N LYS A 8 -12.32 76.10 30.00
CA LYS A 8 -11.93 75.56 31.32
C LYS A 8 -12.25 74.06 31.45
N LYS A 9 -13.38 73.58 30.90
CA LYS A 9 -13.78 72.17 30.95
C LYS A 9 -12.93 71.29 30.03
N GLU A 10 -12.46 71.81 28.90
CA GLU A 10 -11.50 71.13 28.02
C GLU A 10 -10.12 70.99 28.67
N LYS A 11 -9.56 72.08 29.22
CA LYS A 11 -8.30 71.99 30.01
C LYS A 11 -8.40 71.04 31.21
N LYS A 12 -9.60 70.87 31.79
CA LYS A 12 -9.84 69.96 32.92
C LYS A 12 -9.97 68.50 32.51
N LYS A 13 -10.09 68.20 31.21
CA LYS A 13 -10.07 66.83 30.67
C LYS A 13 -8.65 66.33 30.41
N ASP A 14 -7.71 67.23 30.12
CA ASP A 14 -6.30 66.89 29.83
C ASP A 14 -5.56 66.24 31.00
N PHE A 15 -6.03 66.39 32.24
CA PHE A 15 -5.34 65.88 33.45
C PHE A 15 -6.29 65.17 34.43
N GLN A 16 -7.25 64.38 33.93
CA GLN A 16 -8.10 63.55 34.79
C GLN A 16 -7.37 62.28 35.24
N LYS A 17 -6.84 62.30 36.47
CA LYS A 17 -6.40 61.08 37.14
C LYS A 17 -7.60 60.14 37.34
N THR A 18 -7.53 58.94 36.77
CA THR A 18 -8.57 57.92 36.94
C THR A 18 -8.73 57.59 38.42
N LYS A 19 -9.98 57.46 38.91
CA LYS A 19 -10.24 57.07 40.30
C LYS A 19 -9.55 55.74 40.63
N LEU A 20 -8.87 55.70 41.77
CA LEU A 20 -8.20 54.51 42.29
C LEU A 20 -9.22 53.38 42.49
N LYS A 21 -9.15 52.34 41.66
CA LYS A 21 -9.97 51.14 41.81
C LYS A 21 -9.18 50.13 42.63
N VAL A 22 -9.52 50.01 43.91
CA VAL A 22 -8.92 49.05 44.86
C VAL A 22 -9.12 47.62 44.32
N GLY A 23 -8.07 46.80 44.34
CA GLY A 23 -8.09 45.40 43.86
C GLY A 23 -7.69 45.18 42.40
N LYS A 24 -7.42 46.23 41.61
CA LYS A 24 -6.85 46.11 40.25
C LYS A 24 -5.37 46.48 40.24
N ALA A 25 -4.61 45.91 39.31
CA ALA A 25 -3.21 46.25 39.12
C ALA A 25 -3.04 47.76 38.97
N LYS A 26 -2.05 48.32 39.67
CA LYS A 26 -1.73 49.75 39.64
C LYS A 26 -1.54 50.18 38.17
N GLN A 27 -2.27 51.21 37.74
CA GLN A 27 -2.12 51.72 36.38
C GLN A 27 -0.68 52.18 36.16
N LYS A 28 -0.17 51.89 34.96
CA LYS A 28 1.12 52.41 34.48
C LYS A 28 1.06 53.94 34.51
N ALA A 29 2.18 54.60 34.83
CA ALA A 29 2.24 56.06 34.90
C ALA A 29 1.93 56.69 33.53
N ASP A 30 1.42 57.93 33.51
CA ASP A 30 1.00 58.59 32.26
C ASP A 30 2.16 58.82 31.27
N ASN A 31 3.40 58.80 31.76
CA ASN A 31 4.64 58.89 30.97
C ASN A 31 5.26 57.51 30.66
N PHE A 32 4.54 56.42 30.91
CA PHE A 32 5.06 55.08 30.66
C PHE A 32 5.03 54.77 29.16
N THR A 33 6.22 54.63 28.57
CA THR A 33 6.38 54.14 27.22
C THR A 33 6.34 52.62 27.22
N ASP A 34 5.33 52.02 26.58
CA ASP A 34 5.26 50.58 26.40
C ASP A 34 6.16 50.13 25.24
N THR A 35 7.25 49.44 25.58
CA THR A 35 8.22 48.90 24.60
C THR A 35 7.83 47.51 24.09
N SER A 36 6.65 47.00 24.45
CA SER A 36 6.16 45.74 23.92
C SER A 36 5.69 45.92 22.47
N PHE A 37 6.41 45.29 21.55
CA PHE A 37 5.97 45.14 20.16
C PHE A 37 5.92 43.66 19.79
N LYS A 38 5.06 43.30 18.85
CA LYS A 38 5.00 41.96 18.26
C LYS A 38 5.37 42.08 16.79
N SER A 39 6.44 41.41 16.39
CA SER A 39 6.83 41.26 14.99
C SER A 39 6.51 39.84 14.53
N LYS A 40 5.94 39.71 13.33
CA LYS A 40 5.71 38.43 12.66
C LYS A 40 6.49 38.41 11.36
N SER A 41 7.21 37.32 11.11
CA SER A 41 7.89 37.12 9.83
C SER A 41 6.89 36.69 8.76
N ILE A 42 7.07 37.19 7.54
CA ILE A 42 6.32 36.76 6.36
C ILE A 42 7.13 35.67 5.67
N THR A 43 6.63 34.44 5.66
CA THR A 43 7.22 33.35 4.88
C THR A 43 6.61 33.35 3.49
N VAL A 44 7.42 33.61 2.47
CA VAL A 44 7.02 33.54 1.06
C VAL A 44 7.32 32.16 0.51
N ASN A 45 6.46 31.63 -0.36
CA ASN A 45 6.69 30.35 -1.01
C ASN A 45 7.94 30.41 -1.90
N GLN A 46 8.83 29.44 -1.73
CA GLN A 46 10.03 29.33 -2.56
C GLN A 46 9.61 28.90 -3.98
N GLN A 47 9.86 29.77 -4.95
CA GLN A 47 9.77 29.43 -6.37
C GLN A 47 11.14 28.90 -6.82
N SER A 48 11.16 27.82 -7.61
CA SER A 48 12.41 27.22 -8.14
C SER A 48 13.02 28.09 -9.25
N LEU A 49 13.39 29.33 -8.92
CA LEU A 49 13.99 30.32 -9.82
C LEU A 49 15.50 30.49 -9.57
N THR A 50 16.18 29.44 -9.11
CA THR A 50 17.62 29.47 -8.88
C THR A 50 18.37 29.27 -10.20
N THR A 51 19.44 30.05 -10.40
CA THR A 51 20.35 29.89 -11.55
C THR A 51 21.22 28.62 -11.45
N THR A 52 21.35 28.06 -10.25
CA THR A 52 22.02 26.78 -10.01
C THR A 52 21.11 25.61 -10.35
N ALA A 53 21.63 24.64 -11.10
CA ALA A 53 20.90 23.42 -11.43
C ALA A 53 20.51 22.66 -10.15
N PRO A 54 19.26 22.20 -10.02
CA PRO A 54 18.84 21.41 -8.86
C PRO A 54 19.57 20.06 -8.83
N SER A 55 19.87 19.55 -7.64
CA SER A 55 20.49 18.22 -7.48
C SER A 55 19.59 17.12 -8.04
N SER A 56 20.19 16.00 -8.47
CA SER A 56 19.45 14.82 -8.97
C SER A 56 18.40 14.34 -7.95
N PHE A 57 18.76 14.32 -6.66
CA PHE A 57 17.84 14.02 -5.56
C PHE A 57 16.64 14.97 -5.52
N SER A 58 16.86 16.28 -5.61
CA SER A 58 15.81 17.30 -5.54
C SER A 58 14.89 17.23 -6.76
N GLN A 59 15.46 17.03 -7.96
CA GLN A 59 14.70 16.84 -9.19
C GLN A 59 13.83 15.58 -9.11
N PHE A 60 14.42 14.43 -8.72
CA PHE A 60 13.69 13.18 -8.59
C PHE A 60 12.54 13.30 -7.57
N SER A 61 12.82 13.89 -6.40
CA SER A 61 11.81 14.14 -5.36
C SER A 61 10.66 15.03 -5.86
N HIS A 62 10.98 16.07 -6.62
CA HIS A 62 9.97 16.94 -7.23
C HIS A 62 9.08 16.19 -8.22
N TYR A 63 9.66 15.37 -9.10
CA TYR A 63 8.88 14.58 -10.06
C TYR A 63 8.05 13.47 -9.40
N VAL A 64 8.53 12.86 -8.30
CA VAL A 64 7.71 11.95 -7.47
C VAL A 64 6.52 12.70 -6.87
N SER A 65 6.71 13.94 -6.43
CA SER A 65 5.61 14.78 -5.95
C SER A 65 4.63 15.09 -7.07
N LEU A 66 5.09 15.46 -8.27
CA LEU A 66 4.21 15.72 -9.41
C LEU A 66 3.40 14.47 -9.81
N ALA A 67 4.06 13.30 -9.87
CA ALA A 67 3.41 12.03 -10.19
C ALA A 67 2.29 11.69 -9.20
N SER A 68 2.51 11.90 -7.90
CA SER A 68 1.56 11.52 -6.84
C SER A 68 0.47 12.55 -6.53
N SER A 69 0.73 13.85 -6.77
CA SER A 69 -0.15 14.93 -6.29
C SER A 69 -0.74 15.83 -7.37
N SER A 70 -0.24 15.78 -8.61
CA SER A 70 -0.77 16.65 -9.65
C SER A 70 -2.22 16.30 -10.00
N LYS A 71 -3.05 17.34 -10.17
CA LYS A 71 -4.43 17.21 -10.64
C LYS A 71 -4.51 16.84 -12.13
N SER A 72 -3.50 17.18 -12.92
CA SER A 72 -3.44 16.87 -14.36
C SER A 72 -2.89 15.47 -14.59
N ASP A 73 -3.65 14.64 -15.28
CA ASP A 73 -3.23 13.29 -15.69
C ASP A 73 -2.03 13.33 -16.64
N THR A 74 -1.98 14.31 -17.56
CA THR A 74 -0.81 14.55 -18.41
C THR A 74 0.45 14.81 -17.57
N GLN A 75 0.37 15.69 -16.57
CA GLN A 75 1.51 15.97 -15.68
C GLN A 75 1.93 14.74 -14.88
N ARG A 76 0.98 13.94 -14.36
CA ARG A 76 1.31 12.70 -13.66
C ARG A 76 2.01 11.70 -14.57
N LYS A 77 1.48 11.51 -15.80
CA LYS A 77 2.06 10.62 -16.81
C LYS A 77 3.47 11.07 -17.21
N ASP A 78 3.66 12.35 -17.53
CA ASP A 78 4.95 12.90 -17.94
C ASP A 78 5.97 12.83 -16.80
N ALA A 79 5.53 13.04 -15.55
CA ALA A 79 6.39 12.87 -14.39
C ALA A 79 6.85 11.42 -14.22
N LEU A 80 5.95 10.44 -14.35
CA LEU A 80 6.32 9.02 -14.32
C LEU A 80 7.24 8.63 -15.50
N SER A 81 7.02 9.21 -16.69
CA SER A 81 7.90 9.02 -17.84
C SER A 81 9.30 9.55 -17.57
N TYR A 82 9.43 10.76 -17.02
CA TYR A 82 10.72 11.31 -16.60
C TYR A 82 11.42 10.39 -15.59
N LEU A 83 10.71 9.94 -14.54
CA LEU A 83 11.26 9.03 -13.52
C LEU A 83 11.75 7.70 -14.12
N THR A 84 10.99 7.15 -15.07
CA THR A 84 11.36 5.92 -15.79
C THR A 84 12.61 6.15 -16.62
N THR A 85 12.67 7.22 -17.40
CA THR A 85 13.85 7.55 -18.22
C THR A 85 15.09 7.75 -17.35
N GLN A 86 14.98 8.53 -16.28
CA GLN A 86 16.08 8.75 -15.35
C GLN A 86 16.65 7.43 -14.83
N LEU A 87 15.80 6.53 -14.34
CA LEU A 87 16.26 5.27 -13.79
C LEU A 87 16.79 4.30 -14.85
N SER A 88 16.13 4.21 -16.01
CA SER A 88 16.57 3.35 -17.12
C SER A 88 17.91 3.78 -17.74
N SER A 89 18.26 5.07 -17.60
CA SER A 89 19.50 5.64 -18.14
C SER A 89 20.68 5.53 -17.17
N GLN A 90 20.45 5.13 -15.92
CA GLN A 90 21.52 4.97 -14.94
C GLN A 90 22.29 3.66 -15.16
N PRO A 91 23.59 3.62 -14.84
CA PRO A 91 24.34 2.37 -14.80
C PRO A 91 23.66 1.35 -13.88
N VAL A 92 23.74 0.05 -14.23
CA VAL A 92 23.04 -1.05 -13.54
C VAL A 92 23.26 -1.07 -12.02
N ASN A 93 24.43 -0.61 -11.55
CA ASN A 93 24.81 -0.61 -10.13
C ASN A 93 24.76 0.79 -9.48
N ALA A 94 24.14 1.78 -10.14
CA ALA A 94 23.99 3.08 -9.54
C ALA A 94 22.96 3.04 -8.41
N SER A 95 23.26 3.73 -7.31
CA SER A 95 22.33 3.85 -6.20
C SER A 95 21.09 4.65 -6.63
N MET A 96 19.91 4.16 -6.23
CA MET A 96 18.65 4.86 -6.42
C MET A 96 18.68 6.26 -5.79
N PRO A 97 18.25 7.32 -6.50
CA PRO A 97 18.20 8.66 -5.93
C PRO A 97 17.31 8.77 -4.69
N LEU A 98 16.26 7.94 -4.59
CA LEU A 98 15.41 7.83 -3.40
C LEU A 98 15.15 6.36 -3.06
N PRO A 99 15.14 5.99 -1.77
CA PRO A 99 14.83 4.62 -1.34
C PRO A 99 13.44 4.17 -1.80
N THR A 100 13.33 2.90 -2.20
CA THR A 100 12.05 2.29 -2.64
C THR A 100 10.96 2.41 -1.57
N ALA A 101 11.34 2.31 -0.30
CA ALA A 101 10.45 2.49 0.85
C ALA A 101 9.76 3.87 0.91
N ILE A 102 10.32 4.92 0.29
CA ILE A 102 9.71 6.25 0.21
C ILE A 102 8.85 6.38 -1.06
N LEU A 103 9.24 5.69 -2.14
CA LEU A 103 8.59 5.78 -3.45
C LEU A 103 7.28 5.01 -3.50
N LEU A 104 7.28 3.74 -3.06
CA LEU A 104 6.10 2.87 -3.15
C LEU A 104 4.86 3.47 -2.46
N PRO A 105 4.93 4.02 -1.23
CA PRO A 105 3.77 4.64 -0.58
C PRO A 105 3.11 5.76 -1.39
N LYS A 106 3.89 6.49 -2.20
CA LYS A 106 3.40 7.64 -2.98
C LYS A 106 2.90 7.23 -4.36
N LEU A 107 3.49 6.20 -4.96
CA LEU A 107 3.27 5.86 -6.35
C LEU A 107 2.30 4.69 -6.54
N ILE A 108 2.29 3.70 -5.65
CA ILE A 108 1.34 2.58 -5.71
C ILE A 108 -0.13 3.03 -5.79
N PRO A 109 -0.61 4.05 -5.04
CA PRO A 109 -2.00 4.50 -5.13
C PRO A 109 -2.43 4.88 -6.56
N LEU A 110 -1.49 5.26 -7.43
CA LEU A 110 -1.75 5.61 -8.83
C LEU A 110 -2.21 4.40 -9.67
N ILE A 111 -2.19 3.16 -9.14
CA ILE A 111 -2.85 2.03 -9.80
C ILE A 111 -4.38 2.22 -9.89
N LEU A 112 -4.95 3.07 -9.03
CA LEU A 112 -6.37 3.45 -9.06
C LEU A 112 -6.64 4.71 -9.90
N ASP A 113 -5.61 5.24 -10.59
CA ASP A 113 -5.77 6.45 -11.40
C ASP A 113 -6.79 6.24 -12.53
N GLY A 114 -7.62 7.24 -12.80
CA GLY A 114 -8.61 7.18 -13.87
C GLY A 114 -7.97 7.07 -15.27
N SER A 115 -6.77 7.62 -15.46
CA SER A 115 -6.07 7.64 -16.74
C SER A 115 -5.30 6.34 -16.99
N PRO A 116 -5.59 5.58 -18.08
CA PRO A 116 -4.86 4.35 -18.40
C PRO A 116 -3.38 4.61 -18.74
N ALA A 117 -3.06 5.81 -19.25
CA ALA A 117 -1.68 6.18 -19.57
C ALA A 117 -0.83 6.31 -18.29
N VAL A 118 -1.40 6.87 -17.21
CA VAL A 118 -0.73 6.98 -15.91
C VAL A 118 -0.46 5.59 -15.34
N ARG A 119 -1.48 4.71 -15.31
CA ARG A 119 -1.35 3.33 -14.79
C ARG A 119 -0.31 2.51 -15.58
N THR A 120 -0.32 2.64 -16.91
CA THR A 120 0.66 1.97 -17.78
C THR A 120 2.08 2.44 -17.48
N GLN A 121 2.28 3.75 -17.31
CA GLN A 121 3.61 4.30 -17.02
C GLN A 121 4.06 3.95 -15.59
N LEU A 122 3.15 3.89 -14.63
CA LEU A 122 3.43 3.40 -13.28
C LEU A 122 3.98 1.97 -13.33
N LEU A 123 3.28 1.05 -14.01
CA LEU A 123 3.72 -0.35 -14.11
C LEU A 123 5.08 -0.50 -14.81
N LYS A 124 5.43 0.39 -15.74
CA LYS A 124 6.78 0.43 -16.33
C LYS A 124 7.83 0.89 -15.32
N PHE A 125 7.52 1.95 -14.56
CA PHE A 125 8.41 2.47 -13.53
C PHE A 125 8.66 1.43 -12.42
N LEU A 126 7.62 0.76 -11.93
CA LEU A 126 7.73 -0.23 -10.86
C LEU A 126 8.66 -1.40 -11.23
N ARG A 127 8.67 -1.82 -12.49
CA ARG A 127 9.58 -2.87 -12.99
C ARG A 127 11.05 -2.49 -13.01
N LEU A 128 11.38 -1.20 -12.82
CA LEU A 128 12.77 -0.74 -12.70
C LEU A 128 13.28 -0.72 -11.25
N LEU A 129 12.40 -0.94 -10.26
CA LEU A 129 12.78 -0.92 -8.86
C LEU A 129 13.56 -2.20 -8.48
N PRO A 130 14.54 -2.10 -7.57
CA PRO A 130 15.26 -3.29 -7.07
C PRO A 130 14.29 -4.28 -6.40
N PRO A 131 14.22 -5.55 -6.87
CA PRO A 131 13.27 -6.55 -6.34
C PRO A 131 13.36 -6.74 -4.82
N ALA A 132 14.59 -6.78 -4.29
CA ALA A 132 14.86 -7.01 -2.87
C ALA A 132 14.28 -5.93 -1.94
N GLU A 133 13.97 -4.73 -2.45
CA GLU A 133 13.44 -3.62 -1.64
C GLU A 133 11.90 -3.53 -1.68
N VAL A 134 11.22 -4.38 -2.45
CA VAL A 134 9.76 -4.31 -2.63
C VAL A 134 9.01 -4.98 -1.48
N GLY A 135 9.55 -6.09 -0.95
CA GLY A 135 8.94 -6.90 0.10
C GLY A 135 8.57 -6.11 1.36
N ASP A 136 9.41 -5.15 1.75
CA ASP A 136 9.21 -4.25 2.90
C ASP A 136 7.88 -3.48 2.87
N ARG A 137 7.27 -3.33 1.69
CA ARG A 137 6.01 -2.60 1.47
C ARG A 137 4.90 -3.50 0.93
N ALA A 138 5.00 -4.82 1.09
CA ALA A 138 4.01 -5.79 0.60
C ALA A 138 2.58 -5.48 1.07
N GLU A 139 2.37 -5.23 2.37
CA GLU A 139 1.05 -4.95 2.95
C GLU A 139 0.38 -3.73 2.29
N GLN A 140 1.12 -2.62 2.19
CA GLN A 140 0.63 -1.39 1.56
C GLN A 140 0.37 -1.59 0.06
N SER A 141 1.24 -2.35 -0.61
CA SER A 141 1.08 -2.69 -2.02
C SER A 141 -0.20 -3.49 -2.24
N LEU A 142 -0.46 -4.47 -1.37
CA LEU A 142 -1.67 -5.28 -1.42
C LEU A 142 -2.93 -4.50 -1.07
N LEU A 143 -2.87 -3.50 -0.19
CA LEU A 143 -4.04 -2.65 0.09
C LEU A 143 -4.61 -2.02 -1.18
N TYR A 144 -3.77 -1.33 -1.96
CA TYR A 144 -4.19 -0.70 -3.20
C TYR A 144 -4.44 -1.70 -4.32
N THR A 145 -3.69 -2.81 -4.36
CA THR A 145 -3.94 -3.90 -5.30
C THR A 145 -5.33 -4.50 -5.10
N ARG A 146 -5.72 -4.83 -3.86
CA ARG A 146 -7.05 -5.36 -3.52
C ARG A 146 -8.17 -4.37 -3.82
N ALA A 147 -7.95 -3.08 -3.54
CA ALA A 147 -8.88 -2.02 -3.93
C ALA A 147 -9.05 -1.96 -5.46
N GLY A 148 -7.97 -2.09 -6.22
CA GLY A 148 -8.00 -2.11 -7.68
C GLY A 148 -8.68 -3.36 -8.24
N MET A 149 -8.43 -4.52 -7.64
CA MET A 149 -9.04 -5.81 -7.97
C MET A 149 -10.57 -5.78 -7.86
N THR A 150 -11.09 -5.05 -6.86
CA THR A 150 -12.54 -4.93 -6.61
C THR A 150 -13.14 -3.63 -7.14
N HIS A 151 -12.38 -2.87 -7.93
CA HIS A 151 -12.79 -1.57 -8.45
C HIS A 151 -13.91 -1.68 -9.50
N LEU A 152 -14.80 -0.67 -9.56
CA LEU A 152 -15.93 -0.65 -10.50
C LEU A 152 -15.49 -0.62 -11.98
N SER A 153 -14.41 0.11 -12.28
CA SER A 153 -13.81 0.21 -13.62
C SER A 153 -13.05 -1.07 -14.00
N ALA A 154 -13.50 -1.76 -15.06
CA ALA A 154 -12.85 -2.99 -15.56
C ALA A 154 -11.38 -2.81 -15.97
N PRO A 155 -10.97 -1.71 -16.66
CA PRO A 155 -9.55 -1.44 -16.93
C PRO A 155 -8.68 -1.41 -15.66
N ILE A 156 -9.17 -0.77 -14.59
CA ILE A 156 -8.43 -0.69 -13.32
C ILE A 156 -8.29 -2.07 -12.69
N ARG A 157 -9.32 -2.92 -12.76
CA ARG A 157 -9.21 -4.32 -12.29
C ARG A 157 -8.13 -5.10 -13.03
N VAL A 158 -8.04 -4.94 -14.35
CA VAL A 158 -7.02 -5.61 -15.17
C VAL A 158 -5.62 -5.12 -14.82
N ASP A 159 -5.42 -3.81 -14.69
CA ASP A 159 -4.12 -3.23 -14.34
C ASP A 159 -3.71 -3.59 -12.91
N ALA A 160 -4.66 -3.69 -11.97
CA ALA A 160 -4.40 -4.17 -10.61
C ALA A 160 -3.93 -5.63 -10.58
N LEU A 161 -4.44 -6.50 -11.46
CA LEU A 161 -3.90 -7.85 -11.61
C LEU A 161 -2.49 -7.83 -12.19
N ALA A 162 -2.16 -6.90 -13.08
CA ALA A 162 -0.79 -6.74 -13.58
C ALA A 162 0.17 -6.25 -12.48
N LEU A 163 -0.32 -5.41 -11.55
CA LEU A 163 0.43 -5.03 -10.35
C LEU A 163 0.65 -6.25 -9.44
N LEU A 164 -0.39 -7.04 -9.18
CA LEU A 164 -0.28 -8.26 -8.37
C LEU A 164 0.69 -9.27 -9.00
N GLU A 165 0.69 -9.40 -10.33
CA GLU A 165 1.66 -10.25 -11.03
C GLU A 165 3.09 -9.85 -10.72
N TRP A 166 3.39 -8.56 -10.89
CA TRP A 166 4.73 -8.03 -10.63
C TRP A 166 5.12 -8.22 -9.17
N LEU A 167 4.20 -7.98 -8.23
CA LEU A 167 4.44 -8.21 -6.80
C LEU A 167 4.79 -9.68 -6.50
N LEU A 168 4.07 -10.63 -7.10
CA LEU A 168 4.38 -12.06 -6.97
C LEU A 168 5.71 -12.44 -7.62
N GLU A 169 6.12 -11.77 -8.70
CA GLU A 169 7.40 -12.00 -9.36
C GLU A 169 8.61 -11.54 -8.51
N VAL A 170 8.46 -10.46 -7.72
CA VAL A 170 9.59 -9.85 -7.01
C VAL A 170 9.59 -10.08 -5.50
N ALA A 171 8.44 -10.38 -4.89
CA ALA A 171 8.27 -10.47 -3.45
C ALA A 171 7.23 -11.55 -3.07
N GLN A 172 7.32 -12.72 -3.70
CA GLN A 172 6.35 -13.81 -3.57
C GLN A 172 5.99 -14.11 -2.10
N GLU A 173 7.00 -14.40 -1.28
CA GLU A 173 6.83 -14.78 0.13
C GLU A 173 6.23 -13.66 0.98
N ASP A 174 6.72 -12.42 0.81
CA ASP A 174 6.20 -11.29 1.58
C ASP A 174 4.73 -11.02 1.26
N ILE A 175 4.30 -11.25 0.01
CA ILE A 175 2.92 -11.03 -0.42
C ILE A 175 1.94 -12.00 0.23
N VAL A 176 2.33 -13.26 0.41
CA VAL A 176 1.45 -14.27 1.02
C VAL A 176 1.52 -14.30 2.55
N THR A 177 2.61 -13.84 3.15
CA THR A 177 2.84 -13.87 4.61
C THR A 177 2.53 -12.57 5.33
N CYS A 178 2.53 -11.42 4.65
CA CYS A 178 2.24 -10.13 5.28
C CYS A 178 0.81 -10.04 5.87
N PRO A 179 0.52 -9.06 6.76
CA PRO A 179 -0.77 -8.95 7.43
C PRO A 179 -1.95 -8.90 6.45
N GLY A 180 -2.85 -9.89 6.54
CA GLY A 180 -3.98 -10.03 5.62
C GLY A 180 -3.59 -10.28 4.16
N GLY A 181 -2.33 -10.61 3.89
CA GLY A 181 -1.81 -10.97 2.57
C GLY A 181 -2.50 -12.21 2.03
N TRP A 182 -2.74 -13.21 2.87
CA TRP A 182 -3.44 -14.43 2.51
C TRP A 182 -4.96 -14.25 2.38
N VAL A 183 -5.65 -14.11 3.52
CA VAL A 183 -7.12 -14.19 3.60
C VAL A 183 -7.80 -13.04 2.86
N LYS A 184 -7.37 -11.78 3.04
CA LYS A 184 -8.03 -10.64 2.36
C LYS A 184 -7.80 -10.66 0.85
N THR A 185 -6.65 -11.16 0.37
CA THR A 185 -6.38 -11.29 -1.06
C THR A 185 -7.23 -12.39 -1.68
N LEU A 186 -7.36 -13.56 -1.03
CA LEU A 186 -8.27 -14.62 -1.46
C LEU A 186 -9.72 -14.14 -1.52
N LYS A 187 -10.19 -13.39 -0.51
CA LYS A 187 -11.52 -12.76 -0.54
C LYS A 187 -11.70 -11.81 -1.73
N SER A 188 -10.65 -11.05 -2.06
CA SER A 188 -10.67 -10.12 -3.20
C SER A 188 -10.80 -10.87 -4.53
N PHE A 189 -10.10 -12.01 -4.68
CA PHE A 189 -10.29 -12.94 -5.80
C PHE A 189 -11.71 -13.52 -5.86
N MET A 190 -12.23 -14.01 -4.72
CA MET A 190 -13.58 -14.59 -4.66
C MET A 190 -14.65 -13.56 -5.04
N SER A 191 -14.50 -12.31 -4.58
CA SER A 191 -15.40 -11.21 -4.95
C SER A 191 -15.31 -10.88 -6.44
N MET A 192 -14.09 -10.77 -6.98
CA MET A 192 -13.85 -10.43 -8.40
C MET A 192 -14.42 -11.46 -9.35
N MET A 193 -14.28 -12.76 -9.04
CA MET A 193 -14.76 -13.86 -9.88
C MET A 193 -16.23 -14.22 -9.63
N GLY A 194 -16.85 -13.62 -8.60
CA GLY A 194 -18.20 -13.95 -8.17
C GLY A 194 -18.33 -15.35 -7.56
N TRP A 195 -17.26 -15.84 -6.92
CA TRP A 195 -17.20 -17.15 -6.24
C TRP A 195 -17.39 -17.02 -4.72
N ALA A 196 -17.58 -15.82 -4.19
CA ALA A 196 -17.81 -15.63 -2.75
C ALA A 196 -19.06 -16.41 -2.28
N SER A 197 -18.87 -17.32 -1.32
CA SER A 197 -19.97 -18.08 -0.71
C SER A 197 -20.81 -17.15 0.16
N SER A 198 -22.12 -17.06 -0.11
CA SER A 198 -23.03 -16.24 0.69
C SER A 198 -23.36 -16.98 1.99
N SER A 199 -22.68 -16.64 3.09
CA SER A 199 -23.09 -17.08 4.44
C SER A 199 -24.35 -16.35 4.96
N GLY A 200 -25.01 -15.52 4.14
CA GLY A 200 -26.25 -14.82 4.49
C GLY A 200 -27.23 -14.84 3.33
N SER A 201 -28.51 -15.02 3.65
CA SER A 201 -29.67 -15.26 2.77
C SER A 201 -30.05 -14.15 1.78
N THR A 202 -29.09 -13.36 1.29
CA THR A 202 -29.31 -12.35 0.25
C THR A 202 -28.57 -12.75 -1.01
N LYS A 203 -29.31 -12.84 -2.12
CA LYS A 203 -28.89 -13.14 -3.51
C LYS A 203 -27.81 -12.17 -4.06
N TRP A 204 -26.67 -12.04 -3.39
CA TRP A 204 -25.57 -11.14 -3.77
C TRP A 204 -24.62 -11.77 -4.78
N THR A 205 -24.58 -13.10 -4.91
CA THR A 205 -23.77 -13.81 -5.92
C THR A 205 -24.21 -13.51 -7.36
N SER A 206 -25.50 -13.26 -7.58
CA SER A 206 -25.99 -12.74 -8.87
C SER A 206 -25.62 -11.27 -9.09
N ALA A 207 -25.52 -10.48 -8.01
CA ALA A 207 -25.16 -9.07 -8.06
C ALA A 207 -23.66 -8.86 -8.32
N SER A 208 -22.76 -9.73 -7.86
CA SER A 208 -21.33 -9.66 -8.20
C SER A 208 -21.08 -9.97 -9.68
N ARG A 209 -21.71 -11.03 -10.23
CA ARG A 209 -21.69 -11.29 -11.69
C ARG A 209 -22.37 -10.18 -12.52
N ALA A 210 -23.39 -9.52 -11.98
CA ALA A 210 -24.05 -8.39 -12.64
C ALA A 210 -23.25 -7.07 -12.54
N SER A 211 -22.59 -6.82 -11.40
CA SER A 211 -21.82 -5.60 -11.11
C SER A 211 -20.42 -5.61 -11.73
N PHE A 212 -19.81 -6.79 -11.91
CA PHE A 212 -18.51 -6.94 -12.56
C PHE A 212 -18.62 -7.29 -14.06
N GLY A 213 -19.85 -7.38 -14.58
CA GLY A 213 -20.19 -7.79 -15.94
C GLY A 213 -19.97 -9.28 -16.17
N LYS A 214 -20.47 -9.82 -17.31
CA LYS A 214 -20.00 -11.12 -17.81
C LYS A 214 -18.47 -11.06 -17.79
N ALA A 215 -17.85 -11.95 -17.02
CA ALA A 215 -16.41 -12.01 -16.86
C ALA A 215 -15.83 -12.18 -18.27
N GLY A 216 -15.43 -11.06 -18.88
CA GLY A 216 -15.19 -10.98 -20.31
C GLY A 216 -13.86 -11.66 -20.66
N LYS A 217 -13.15 -11.12 -21.65
CA LYS A 217 -11.81 -11.59 -22.02
C LYS A 217 -10.78 -11.60 -20.87
N ALA A 218 -11.06 -10.92 -19.75
CA ALA A 218 -10.18 -10.87 -18.58
C ALA A 218 -10.37 -12.06 -17.61
N PHE A 219 -11.44 -12.84 -17.73
CA PHE A 219 -11.73 -13.92 -16.76
C PHE A 219 -10.67 -15.04 -16.74
N PRO A 220 -10.19 -15.56 -17.89
CA PRO A 220 -9.10 -16.55 -17.87
C PRO A 220 -7.85 -16.01 -17.17
N ARG A 221 -7.55 -14.72 -17.35
CA ARG A 221 -6.43 -14.05 -16.71
C ARG A 221 -6.59 -13.96 -15.19
N GLN A 222 -7.80 -13.75 -14.68
CA GLN A 222 -8.09 -13.77 -13.24
C GLN A 222 -7.82 -15.15 -12.63
N ILE A 223 -8.25 -16.21 -13.31
CA ILE A 223 -8.03 -17.60 -12.87
C ILE A 223 -6.55 -17.95 -12.87
N VAL A 224 -5.81 -17.55 -13.92
CA VAL A 224 -4.35 -17.75 -13.97
C VAL A 224 -3.66 -17.00 -12.83
N MET A 225 -4.11 -15.79 -12.51
CA MET A 225 -3.52 -15.02 -11.41
C MET A 225 -3.82 -15.64 -10.05
N LEU A 226 -5.04 -16.17 -9.84
CA LEU A 226 -5.34 -16.95 -8.64
C LEU A 226 -4.44 -18.19 -8.55
N ALA A 227 -4.21 -18.89 -9.67
CA ALA A 227 -3.33 -20.05 -9.69
C ALA A 227 -1.89 -19.70 -9.30
N LYS A 228 -1.36 -18.56 -9.79
CA LYS A 228 -0.05 -18.04 -9.38
C LYS A 228 -0.01 -17.72 -7.88
N PHE A 229 -1.02 -17.00 -7.38
CA PHE A 229 -1.12 -16.65 -5.96
C PHE A 229 -1.24 -17.89 -5.05
N LEU A 230 -2.00 -18.90 -5.45
CA LEU A 230 -2.11 -20.15 -4.69
C LEU A 230 -0.84 -20.96 -4.73
N ARG A 231 -0.11 -20.98 -5.85
CA ARG A 231 1.23 -21.60 -5.88
C ARG A 231 2.17 -20.92 -4.91
N ALA A 232 2.22 -19.59 -4.93
CA ALA A 232 3.03 -18.81 -4.00
C ALA A 232 2.73 -19.09 -2.52
N GLY A 233 1.48 -19.42 -2.17
CA GLY A 233 1.09 -19.66 -0.79
C GLY A 233 1.04 -21.11 -0.35
N LEU A 234 0.88 -22.05 -1.28
CA LEU A 234 0.59 -23.46 -0.98
C LEU A 234 1.65 -24.43 -1.53
N VAL A 235 2.44 -24.02 -2.51
CA VAL A 235 3.53 -24.86 -3.04
C VAL A 235 4.81 -24.39 -2.38
N GLU A 236 5.48 -25.31 -1.71
CA GLU A 236 6.83 -25.08 -1.22
C GLU A 236 7.78 -25.04 -2.41
N GLU A 237 8.48 -23.92 -2.61
CA GLU A 237 9.65 -23.92 -3.45
C GLU A 237 10.68 -24.80 -2.74
N SER A 238 10.93 -25.99 -3.32
CA SER A 238 12.00 -26.88 -2.87
C SER A 238 13.22 -26.01 -2.57
N PRO A 239 13.79 -26.05 -1.36
CA PRO A 239 14.97 -25.28 -1.02
C PRO A 239 16.15 -25.81 -1.84
N GLU A 240 16.25 -25.39 -3.09
CA GLU A 240 17.48 -25.47 -3.83
C GLU A 240 18.45 -24.52 -3.11
N SER A 241 19.28 -25.10 -2.23
CA SER A 241 20.58 -24.58 -1.75
C SER A 241 20.69 -24.08 -0.30
N LEU A 242 20.21 -24.80 0.73
CA LEU A 242 20.75 -24.58 2.10
C LEU A 242 21.06 -25.83 2.94
N THR A 243 20.74 -27.06 2.52
CA THR A 243 21.09 -28.25 3.32
C THR A 243 21.61 -29.40 2.48
N SER A 244 22.75 -29.20 1.84
CA SER A 244 23.66 -30.29 1.45
C SER A 244 25.10 -30.04 1.89
N THR A 245 25.30 -29.26 2.96
CA THR A 245 26.52 -29.33 3.76
C THR A 245 26.34 -30.34 4.88
N SER A 246 26.55 -31.60 4.50
CA SER A 246 27.33 -32.59 5.24
C SER A 246 27.58 -32.30 6.73
N ASN A 247 27.04 -33.18 7.56
CA ASN A 247 27.67 -33.73 8.76
C ASN A 247 28.29 -32.77 9.79
N THR A 248 27.70 -32.82 10.97
CA THR A 248 28.40 -32.93 12.26
C THR A 248 29.33 -31.77 12.64
N LEU A 249 28.76 -30.70 13.21
CA LEU A 249 29.43 -30.03 14.33
C LEU A 249 28.39 -29.44 15.29
N PHE A 250 28.07 -30.20 16.34
CA PHE A 250 27.38 -29.67 17.51
C PHE A 250 28.22 -28.52 18.13
N PRO A 251 27.63 -27.37 18.50
CA PRO A 251 26.21 -27.03 18.54
C PRO A 251 25.80 -25.98 17.47
N LEU A 252 26.32 -26.07 16.24
CA LEU A 252 26.06 -25.09 15.17
C LEU A 252 25.07 -25.62 14.11
N CYS A 253 24.06 -26.36 14.55
CA CYS A 253 22.89 -26.61 13.73
C CYS A 253 22.10 -25.29 13.71
N ASP A 254 21.83 -24.73 12.53
CA ASP A 254 20.97 -23.54 12.35
C ASP A 254 21.58 -22.19 12.77
N VAL A 255 22.88 -21.97 12.50
CA VAL A 255 23.55 -20.67 12.71
C VAL A 255 22.76 -19.50 12.12
N GLU A 256 22.11 -19.70 10.98
CA GLU A 256 21.33 -18.67 10.29
C GLU A 256 20.14 -18.17 11.11
N VAL A 257 19.50 -19.02 11.92
CA VAL A 257 18.36 -18.66 12.78
C VAL A 257 18.82 -17.80 13.96
N HIS A 258 20.07 -17.94 14.38
CA HIS A 258 20.68 -17.18 15.46
C HIS A 258 21.40 -15.91 15.01
N MET A 259 21.45 -15.63 13.69
CA MET A 259 22.01 -14.41 13.14
C MET A 259 21.00 -13.27 13.09
N ILE A 260 21.51 -12.03 12.94
CA ILE A 260 20.65 -10.86 12.69
C ILE A 260 19.89 -11.11 11.38
N PRO A 261 18.54 -11.05 11.39
CA PRO A 261 17.78 -11.26 10.18
C PRO A 261 18.14 -10.25 9.08
N ALA A 262 18.25 -10.72 7.85
CA ALA A 262 18.50 -9.86 6.69
C ALA A 262 17.26 -9.05 6.24
N ARG A 263 16.09 -9.35 6.80
CA ARG A 263 14.81 -8.71 6.47
C ARG A 263 14.52 -7.57 7.45
N SER A 264 14.00 -6.46 6.94
CA SER A 264 13.72 -5.26 7.75
C SER A 264 12.71 -5.47 8.88
N ASN A 265 11.77 -6.41 8.72
CA ASN A 265 10.66 -6.64 9.65
C ASN A 265 10.48 -8.12 10.02
N ALA A 266 11.56 -8.78 10.43
CA ALA A 266 11.59 -10.23 10.69
C ALA A 266 10.60 -10.72 11.76
N PHE A 267 10.30 -9.90 12.77
CA PHE A 267 9.44 -10.26 13.90
C PHE A 267 8.02 -9.67 13.80
N ALA A 268 7.61 -9.19 12.63
CA ALA A 268 6.30 -8.55 12.42
C ALA A 268 5.11 -9.44 12.80
N HIS A 269 5.29 -10.75 12.68
CA HIS A 269 4.28 -11.76 12.97
C HIS A 269 3.96 -11.90 14.46
N LEU A 270 4.86 -11.47 15.35
CA LEU A 270 4.59 -11.46 16.79
C LEU A 270 3.62 -10.36 17.20
N ASP A 271 3.39 -9.39 16.31
CA ASP A 271 2.46 -8.27 16.48
C ASP A 271 2.56 -7.51 17.82
N LEU A 272 3.74 -7.48 18.44
CA LEU A 272 3.95 -6.92 19.80
C LEU A 272 3.56 -5.44 19.95
N PHE A 273 3.54 -4.70 18.84
CA PHE A 273 3.27 -3.26 18.81
C PHE A 273 2.09 -2.90 17.90
N GLY A 274 1.39 -3.88 17.33
CA GLY A 274 0.26 -3.65 16.45
C GLY A 274 -1.07 -3.59 17.21
N SER A 275 -2.11 -3.18 16.49
CA SER A 275 -3.49 -3.37 16.96
C SER A 275 -3.88 -4.83 16.78
N SER A 276 -4.65 -5.37 17.71
CA SER A 276 -5.25 -6.71 17.60
C SER A 276 -5.84 -6.93 16.21
N ARG A 277 -5.40 -7.99 15.55
CA ARG A 277 -5.84 -8.33 14.19
C ARG A 277 -6.99 -9.32 14.27
N ASP A 278 -7.93 -9.16 13.35
CA ASP A 278 -8.98 -10.15 13.12
C ASP A 278 -8.36 -11.35 12.38
N GLU A 279 -9.01 -12.52 12.37
CA GLU A 279 -8.55 -13.71 11.64
C GLU A 279 -8.22 -13.45 10.15
N GLU A 280 -8.83 -12.42 9.56
CA GLU A 280 -8.58 -12.01 8.18
C GLU A 280 -7.34 -11.13 8.02
N GLY A 281 -6.98 -10.37 9.06
CA GLY A 281 -5.81 -9.52 9.12
C GLY A 281 -4.55 -10.24 9.61
N GLU A 282 -4.67 -11.47 10.09
CA GLU A 282 -3.56 -12.25 10.60
C GLU A 282 -2.44 -12.49 9.58
N MET A 283 -1.23 -12.72 10.10
CA MET A 283 -0.07 -13.14 9.33
C MET A 283 0.03 -14.66 9.36
N TYR A 284 0.00 -15.26 8.17
CA TYR A 284 0.15 -16.70 8.01
C TYR A 284 1.53 -16.98 7.41
N ILE A 285 2.53 -17.17 8.26
CA ILE A 285 3.91 -17.48 7.82
C ILE A 285 3.98 -18.91 7.32
N ASP A 286 3.47 -19.84 8.12
CA ASP A 286 3.61 -21.26 7.83
C ASP A 286 2.71 -21.68 6.67
N ARG A 287 3.23 -22.60 5.86
CA ARG A 287 2.51 -23.16 4.73
C ARG A 287 1.30 -23.97 5.20
N GLU A 288 1.43 -24.73 6.27
CA GLU A 288 0.36 -25.57 6.83
C GLU A 288 -0.83 -24.73 7.32
N ASP A 289 -0.57 -23.61 7.99
CA ASP A 289 -1.61 -22.67 8.41
C ASP A 289 -2.35 -22.07 7.21
N ARG A 290 -1.60 -21.71 6.14
CA ARG A 290 -2.19 -21.23 4.87
C ARG A 290 -3.06 -22.30 4.22
N GLN A 291 -2.61 -23.56 4.20
CA GLN A 291 -3.36 -24.72 3.70
C GLN A 291 -4.65 -24.94 4.52
N ARG A 292 -4.57 -24.91 5.86
CA ARG A 292 -5.71 -25.10 6.76
C ARG A 292 -6.80 -24.05 6.52
N VAL A 293 -6.42 -22.78 6.48
CA VAL A 293 -7.36 -21.68 6.24
C VAL A 293 -7.94 -21.74 4.83
N PHE A 294 -7.13 -22.08 3.84
CA PHE A 294 -7.59 -22.28 2.47
C PHE A 294 -8.62 -23.41 2.37
N ALA A 295 -8.30 -24.58 2.93
CA ALA A 295 -9.17 -25.76 2.94
C ALA A 295 -10.52 -25.48 3.59
N THR A 296 -10.49 -24.81 4.75
CA THR A 296 -11.69 -24.54 5.54
C THR A 296 -12.58 -23.46 4.92
N LYS A 297 -11.99 -22.33 4.49
CA LYS A 297 -12.76 -21.13 4.13
C LYS A 297 -12.96 -20.92 2.63
N PHE A 298 -12.09 -21.45 1.78
CA PHE A 298 -12.04 -21.09 0.35
C PHE A 298 -12.14 -22.27 -0.61
N GLN A 299 -11.58 -23.44 -0.25
CA GLN A 299 -11.51 -24.60 -1.13
C GLN A 299 -12.88 -25.05 -1.68
N PRO A 300 -13.98 -25.12 -0.89
CA PRO A 300 -15.28 -25.53 -1.44
C PRO A 300 -15.77 -24.61 -2.55
N ALA A 301 -15.70 -23.30 -2.34
CA ALA A 301 -16.13 -22.29 -3.31
C ALA A 301 -15.25 -22.25 -4.56
N VAL A 302 -13.93 -22.42 -4.39
CA VAL A 302 -12.98 -22.50 -5.50
C VAL A 302 -13.24 -23.74 -6.35
N MET A 303 -13.50 -24.89 -5.73
CA MET A 303 -13.80 -26.14 -6.44
C MET A 303 -15.12 -26.05 -7.21
N GLU A 304 -16.18 -25.49 -6.61
CA GLU A 304 -17.45 -25.27 -7.32
C GLU A 304 -17.29 -24.30 -8.50
N GLY A 305 -16.58 -23.18 -8.29
CA GLY A 305 -16.25 -22.23 -9.33
C GLY A 305 -15.50 -22.89 -10.49
N LEU A 306 -14.50 -23.71 -10.16
CA LEU A 306 -13.66 -24.43 -11.12
C LEU A 306 -14.45 -25.44 -11.97
N GLU A 307 -15.36 -26.21 -11.36
CA GLU A 307 -16.22 -27.14 -12.10
C GLU A 307 -17.17 -26.42 -13.07
N ASN A 308 -17.64 -25.23 -12.70
CA ASN A 308 -18.43 -24.40 -13.60
C ASN A 308 -17.60 -23.86 -14.76
N VAL A 309 -16.36 -23.41 -14.52
CA VAL A 309 -15.49 -22.91 -15.60
C VAL A 309 -15.06 -24.02 -16.57
N LYS A 310 -14.82 -25.24 -16.07
CA LYS A 310 -14.47 -26.39 -16.93
C LYS A 310 -15.55 -26.67 -17.98
N LYS A 311 -16.83 -26.43 -17.66
CA LYS A 311 -17.96 -26.62 -18.58
C LYS A 311 -17.99 -25.59 -19.71
N GLU A 312 -17.43 -24.39 -19.51
CA GLU A 312 -17.43 -23.32 -20.52
C GLU A 312 -16.42 -23.56 -21.65
N ALA A 313 -15.46 -24.49 -21.47
CA ALA A 313 -14.38 -24.83 -22.41
C ALA A 313 -13.54 -23.61 -22.89
N GLY A 314 -12.64 -23.82 -23.85
CA GLY A 314 -11.82 -22.74 -24.43
C GLY A 314 -10.71 -22.20 -23.52
N GLU A 315 -10.44 -20.89 -23.60
CA GLU A 315 -9.36 -20.23 -22.85
C GLU A 315 -9.58 -20.28 -21.33
N ALA A 316 -10.84 -20.12 -20.88
CA ALA A 316 -11.21 -20.23 -19.47
C ALA A 316 -10.99 -21.66 -18.93
N GLY A 317 -11.32 -22.69 -19.74
CA GLY A 317 -11.04 -24.09 -19.41
C GLY A 317 -9.54 -24.39 -19.27
N ARG A 318 -8.69 -23.80 -20.11
CA ARG A 318 -7.22 -23.93 -19.98
C ARG A 318 -6.71 -23.26 -18.70
N ALA A 319 -7.21 -22.07 -18.38
CA ALA A 319 -6.88 -21.40 -17.12
C ALA A 319 -7.33 -22.23 -15.90
N ALA A 320 -8.51 -22.83 -15.96
CA ALA A 320 -9.01 -23.74 -14.94
C ALA A 320 -8.10 -24.97 -14.76
N ALA A 321 -7.55 -25.54 -15.83
CA ALA A 321 -6.59 -26.64 -15.73
C ALA A 321 -5.31 -26.23 -14.98
N ILE A 322 -4.79 -25.01 -15.21
CA ILE A 322 -3.63 -24.47 -14.50
C ILE A 322 -3.94 -24.31 -13.01
N LEU A 323 -5.11 -23.76 -12.68
CA LEU A 323 -5.57 -23.62 -11.28
C LEU A 323 -5.75 -24.99 -10.60
N SER A 324 -6.33 -25.95 -11.31
CA SER A 324 -6.49 -27.33 -10.81
C SER A 324 -5.13 -27.96 -10.48
N LYS A 325 -4.14 -27.76 -11.35
CA LYS A 325 -2.77 -28.24 -11.15
C LYS A 325 -2.15 -27.61 -9.90
N ALA A 326 -2.25 -26.28 -9.76
CA ALA A 326 -1.76 -25.55 -8.60
C ALA A 326 -2.37 -26.05 -7.28
N LEU A 327 -3.68 -26.28 -7.25
CA LEU A 327 -4.38 -26.81 -6.07
C LEU A 327 -3.93 -28.22 -5.72
N ARG A 328 -3.83 -29.10 -6.71
CA ARG A 328 -3.40 -30.48 -6.49
C ARG A 328 -1.97 -30.55 -5.96
N GLU A 329 -1.06 -29.74 -6.51
CA GLU A 329 0.33 -29.67 -6.04
C GLU A 329 0.42 -29.05 -4.64
N GLY A 330 -0.31 -27.95 -4.41
CA GLY A 330 -0.23 -27.21 -3.14
C GLY A 330 -0.96 -27.87 -1.96
N MET A 331 -1.87 -28.82 -2.21
CA MET A 331 -2.66 -29.50 -1.17
C MET A 331 -2.37 -31.02 -1.11
N VAL A 332 -1.30 -31.50 -1.75
CA VAL A 332 -1.01 -32.95 -1.87
C VAL A 332 -0.72 -33.61 -0.52
N ASP A 333 -0.09 -32.87 0.37
CA ASP A 333 0.40 -33.27 1.69
C ASP A 333 -0.55 -32.88 2.83
N TYR A 334 -1.58 -32.08 2.54
CA TYR A 334 -2.56 -31.66 3.53
C TYR A 334 -3.62 -32.76 3.75
N SER A 335 -3.43 -33.57 4.79
CA SER A 335 -4.49 -34.39 5.36
C SER A 335 -5.23 -33.53 6.39
N GLY A 336 -6.48 -33.14 6.09
CA GLY A 336 -7.29 -32.28 6.95
C GLY A 336 -7.19 -32.68 8.42
N ILE A 337 -6.71 -31.75 9.25
CA ILE A 337 -6.66 -31.95 10.70
C ILE A 337 -8.10 -31.96 11.20
N ASP A 338 -8.49 -33.06 11.82
CA ASP A 338 -9.80 -33.23 12.45
C ASP A 338 -9.76 -32.48 13.80
N ASP A 339 -10.28 -31.26 13.84
CA ASP A 339 -10.32 -30.39 15.04
C ASP A 339 -11.33 -30.89 16.10
N THR A 340 -11.44 -32.20 16.30
CA THR A 340 -12.25 -32.85 17.36
C THR A 340 -11.39 -33.55 18.41
N GLN A 341 -10.33 -32.91 18.90
CA GLN A 341 -9.71 -33.22 20.19
C GLN A 341 -9.46 -31.96 21.01
#